data_AF-A0A3B9SSS0-F1
#
_entry.id   AF-A0A3B9SSS0-F1
#
_cell.length_a   1.000
_cell.length_b   1.000
_cell.length_c   1.000
_cell.angle_alpha   90.00
_cell.angle_beta   90.00
_cell.angle_gamma   90.00
#
_symmetry.space_group_name_H-M   'P 1'
#
loop_
_entity.id
_entity.type
_entity.pdbx_description
1 polymer ?
#
loop_
_entity_poly.entity_id
_entity_poly.type
_entity_poly.pdbx_seq_one_letter_code
_entity_poly.pdbx_strand_id
1 'polypeptide(L)'
;LGRLGADIVGQSMCPEVYLAREIAACYARIDIVVNYAEGVVEDWQHDTLSKIFHQEAPQMGKILLYALSNIKLDQECNCPQLRYPTLLGE
;
A
#
# COMPACT_ATOMS: atom_id res chain seq x y z
N LEU A 1 15.40 10.65 3.80
CA LEU A 1 14.76 9.60 2.97
C LEU A 1 15.08 9.75 1.48
N GLY A 2 14.91 10.93 0.86
CA GLY A 2 15.25 11.11 -0.57
C GLY A 2 16.71 10.73 -0.94
N ARG A 3 17.70 11.00 -0.07
CA ARG A 3 19.10 10.55 -0.27
C ARG A 3 19.28 9.02 -0.25
N LEU A 4 18.30 8.27 0.26
CA LEU A 4 18.26 6.81 0.26
C LEU A 4 17.44 6.25 -0.92
N GLY A 5 16.96 7.11 -1.83
CA GLY A 5 16.16 6.72 -2.99
C GLY A 5 14.68 6.47 -2.70
N ALA A 6 14.14 7.00 -1.59
CA ALA A 6 12.71 6.88 -1.29
C ALA A 6 11.90 7.97 -1.99
N ASP A 7 10.85 7.56 -2.71
CA ASP A 7 9.92 8.47 -3.40
C ASP A 7 8.73 8.91 -2.51
N ILE A 8 8.26 8.00 -1.64
CA ILE A 8 7.12 8.23 -0.74
C ILE A 8 7.44 7.78 0.69
N VAL A 9 6.69 8.31 1.65
CA VAL A 9 6.75 7.90 3.06
C VAL A 9 5.34 7.66 3.59
N GLY A 10 5.17 6.62 4.40
CA GLY A 10 3.91 6.25 5.03
C GLY A 10 4.14 5.36 6.24
N GLN A 11 3.09 5.12 7.02
CA GLN A 11 3.20 4.44 8.32
C GLN A 11 2.62 3.01 8.31
N SER A 12 1.78 2.64 7.35
CA SER A 12 0.99 1.40 7.42
C SER A 12 1.54 0.23 6.60
N MET A 13 2.52 0.45 5.71
CA MET A 13 3.02 -0.63 4.83
C MET A 13 3.76 -1.73 5.60
N CYS A 14 4.55 -1.35 6.60
CA CYS A 14 5.27 -2.28 7.47
C CYS A 14 4.56 -2.34 8.83
N PRO A 15 4.23 -3.52 9.38
CA PRO A 15 4.64 -4.86 8.93
C PRO A 15 3.69 -5.55 7.94
N GLU A 16 2.63 -4.90 7.47
CA GLU A 16 1.57 -5.51 6.65
C GLU A 16 2.10 -6.30 5.43
N VAL A 17 3.05 -5.72 4.67
CA VAL A 17 3.66 -6.37 3.51
C VAL A 17 4.45 -7.64 3.87
N TYR A 18 5.06 -7.69 5.06
CA TYR A 18 5.77 -8.86 5.55
C TYR A 18 4.79 -9.97 5.91
N LEU A 19 3.72 -9.63 6.64
CA LEU A 19 2.68 -10.58 7.04
C LEU A 19 1.95 -11.16 5.82
N ALA A 20 1.66 -10.33 4.81
CA ALA A 20 1.07 -10.80 3.55
C ALA A 20 1.99 -11.81 2.84
N ARG A 21 3.30 -11.55 2.83
CA ARG A 21 4.29 -12.48 2.27
C ARG A 21 4.33 -13.81 3.04
N GLU A 22 4.31 -13.76 4.37
CA GLU A 22 4.38 -14.97 5.20
C GLU A 22 3.22 -15.93 4.96
N ILE A 23 2.03 -15.43 4.59
CA ILE A 23 0.87 -16.26 4.23
C ILE A 23 0.77 -16.56 2.73
N ALA A 24 1.76 -16.18 1.93
CA ALA A 24 1.76 -16.27 0.46
C ALA A 24 0.60 -15.52 -0.23
N ALA A 25 0.18 -14.39 0.31
CA ALA A 25 -0.77 -13.51 -0.36
C ALA A 25 -0.09 -12.67 -1.45
N CYS A 26 -0.77 -12.50 -2.60
CA CYS A 26 -0.43 -11.47 -3.57
C CYS A 26 -0.77 -10.10 -2.95
N TYR A 27 0.25 -9.28 -2.70
CA TYR A 27 0.10 -7.98 -2.06
C TYR A 27 0.39 -6.85 -3.04
N ALA A 28 -0.53 -5.89 -3.12
CA ALA A 28 -0.35 -4.65 -3.85
C ALA A 28 -0.90 -3.50 -3.01
N ARG A 29 -0.35 -2.30 -3.22
CA ARG A 29 -0.71 -1.09 -2.47
C ARG A 29 -0.99 0.04 -3.44
N ILE A 30 -1.94 0.87 -3.06
CA ILE A 30 -2.21 2.14 -3.70
C ILE A 30 -2.21 3.21 -2.61
N ASP A 31 -1.54 4.32 -2.87
CA ASP A 31 -1.28 5.38 -1.89
C ASP A 31 -1.82 6.72 -2.39
N ILE A 32 -2.31 7.54 -1.47
CA ILE A 32 -2.72 8.92 -1.73
C ILE A 32 -1.60 9.83 -1.25
N VAL A 33 -1.05 10.63 -2.15
CA VAL A 33 -0.09 11.67 -1.79
C VAL A 33 -0.87 12.84 -1.18
N VAL A 34 -0.81 12.96 0.14
CA VAL A 34 -1.53 14.01 0.90
C VAL A 34 -0.66 15.19 1.29
N ASN A 35 0.66 15.08 1.13
CA ASN A 35 1.64 16.15 1.31
C ASN A 35 2.98 15.76 0.66
N TYR A 36 3.93 16.70 0.64
CA TYR A 36 5.28 16.51 0.09
C TYR A 36 6.31 16.12 1.14
N ALA A 37 5.96 15.18 2.03
CA ALA A 37 6.64 14.94 3.30
C ALA A 37 6.57 16.19 4.22
N GLU A 38 6.09 15.95 5.43
CA GLU A 38 5.82 16.97 6.46
C GLU A 38 6.92 18.04 6.54
N GLY A 39 6.57 19.29 6.20
CA GLY A 39 7.47 20.45 6.33
C GLY A 39 8.55 20.61 5.26
N VAL A 40 8.60 19.79 4.19
CA VAL A 40 9.64 19.92 3.15
C VAL A 40 9.34 21.06 2.18
N VAL A 41 8.09 21.21 1.76
CA VAL A 41 7.64 22.28 0.84
C VAL A 41 6.86 23.35 1.60
N GLU A 42 5.96 22.94 2.49
CA GLU A 42 5.12 23.80 3.30
C GLU A 42 4.87 23.15 4.67
N ASP A 43 4.53 23.98 5.66
CA ASP A 43 4.16 23.51 6.98
C ASP A 43 2.90 22.64 6.91
N TRP A 44 2.92 21.54 7.65
CA TRP A 44 1.81 20.61 7.66
C TRP A 44 0.56 21.22 8.30
N GLN A 45 -0.58 21.03 7.64
CA GLN A 45 -1.90 21.42 8.13
C GLN A 45 -2.83 20.20 8.08
N HIS A 46 -3.32 19.78 9.25
CA HIS A 46 -4.19 18.62 9.38
C HIS A 46 -5.43 18.70 8.47
N ASP A 47 -6.04 19.88 8.37
CA ASP A 47 -7.26 20.08 7.58
C ASP A 47 -7.03 19.89 6.07
N THR A 48 -5.86 20.30 5.56
CA THR A 48 -5.47 20.07 4.16
C THR A 48 -5.35 18.59 3.87
N LEU A 49 -4.68 17.83 4.76
CA LEU A 49 -4.54 16.39 4.63
C LEU A 49 -5.91 15.70 4.62
N SER A 50 -6.75 16.00 5.61
CA SER A 50 -8.09 15.41 5.73
C SER A 50 -8.93 15.71 4.48
N LYS A 51 -8.87 16.95 3.99
CA LYS A 51 -9.57 17.36 2.77
C LYS A 51 -9.11 16.57 1.55
N ILE A 52 -7.81 16.47 1.29
CA ILE A 52 -7.28 15.71 0.15
C ILE A 52 -7.70 14.24 0.27
N PHE A 53 -7.52 13.64 1.45
CA PHE A 53 -7.87 12.24 1.68
C PHE A 53 -9.35 11.95 1.37
N HIS A 54 -10.27 12.77 1.88
CA HIS A 54 -11.70 12.58 1.63
C HIS A 54 -12.11 12.91 0.18
N GLN A 55 -11.45 13.87 -0.46
CA GLN A 55 -11.72 14.22 -1.86
C GLN A 55 -11.27 13.12 -2.83
N GLU A 56 -10.15 12.45 -2.54
CA GLU A 56 -9.59 11.39 -3.38
C GLU A 56 -10.21 10.01 -3.12
N ALA A 57 -10.86 9.80 -1.96
CA ALA A 57 -11.48 8.52 -1.60
C ALA A 57 -12.44 7.94 -2.65
N PRO A 58 -13.32 8.73 -3.32
CA PRO A 58 -14.17 8.20 -4.39
C PRO A 58 -13.38 7.67 -5.59
N GLN A 59 -12.27 8.31 -5.95
CA GLN A 59 -11.44 7.84 -7.06
C GLN A 59 -10.67 6.59 -6.67
N MET A 60 -10.16 6.53 -5.45
CA MET A 60 -9.55 5.33 -4.89
C MET A 60 -10.50 4.13 -4.97
N GLY A 61 -11.76 4.33 -4.55
CA GLY A 61 -12.79 3.29 -4.63
C GLY A 61 -13.02 2.78 -6.05
N LYS A 62 -13.04 3.67 -7.05
CA LYS A 62 -13.17 3.27 -8.47
C LYS A 62 -11.98 2.45 -8.95
N ILE A 63 -10.76 2.85 -8.59
CA ILE A 63 -9.54 2.10 -8.94
C ILE A 63 -9.57 0.70 -8.31
N LEU A 64 -9.94 0.60 -7.03
CA LEU A 64 -10.06 -0.68 -6.34
C LEU A 64 -11.11 -1.58 -6.98
N LEU A 65 -12.31 -1.06 -7.28
CA LEU A 65 -13.37 -1.84 -7.94
C LEU A 65 -12.96 -2.28 -9.35
N TYR A 66 -12.28 -1.41 -10.10
CA TYR A 66 -11.73 -1.76 -11.41
C TYR A 66 -10.68 -2.86 -11.28
N ALA A 67 -9.73 -2.74 -10.35
CA ALA A 67 -8.71 -3.75 -10.12
C ALA A 67 -9.34 -5.09 -9.73
N LEU A 68 -10.30 -5.11 -8.78
CA LEU A 68 -11.02 -6.31 -8.36
C LEU A 68 -11.81 -6.97 -9.51
N SER A 69 -12.36 -6.18 -10.42
CA SER A 69 -13.11 -6.72 -11.57
C SER A 69 -12.20 -7.31 -12.66
N ASN A 70 -10.92 -6.95 -12.67
CA ASN A 70 -9.95 -7.36 -13.70
C ASN A 70 -8.85 -8.27 -13.16
N ILE A 71 -8.78 -8.49 -11.85
CA ILE A 71 -7.74 -9.32 -11.26
C ILE A 71 -7.97 -10.79 -11.63
N LYS A 72 -6.90 -11.43 -12.07
CA LYS A 72 -6.86 -12.87 -12.26
C LYS A 72 -6.64 -13.56 -10.91
N LEU A 73 -7.32 -14.67 -10.70
CA LEU A 73 -7.20 -15.43 -9.44
C LEU A 73 -6.04 -16.44 -9.47
N ASP A 74 -5.52 -16.75 -10.65
CA ASP A 74 -4.25 -17.47 -10.79
C ASP A 74 -3.09 -16.64 -10.23
N GLN A 75 -2.25 -17.28 -9.42
CA GLN A 75 -1.05 -16.66 -8.85
C GLN A 75 0.16 -16.98 -9.73
N GLU A 76 0.34 -16.22 -10.82
CA GLU A 76 1.51 -16.31 -11.72
C GLU A 76 2.77 -15.58 -11.15
N CYS A 77 2.77 -15.23 -9.86
CA CYS A 77 3.85 -14.50 -9.20
C CYS A 77 4.69 -15.41 -8.28
N ASN A 78 5.71 -14.84 -7.63
CA ASN A 78 6.58 -15.56 -6.70
C ASN A 78 6.06 -15.59 -5.24
N CYS A 79 4.82 -15.18 -4.97
CA CYS A 79 4.27 -15.18 -3.61
C CYS A 79 4.12 -16.59 -2.99
N PRO A 80 3.64 -17.63 -3.72
CA PRO A 80 3.53 -19.00 -3.19
C PRO A 80 4.82 -19.54 -2.57
N GLN A 81 5.96 -19.21 -3.15
CA GLN A 81 7.29 -19.69 -2.76
C GLN A 81 7.84 -18.98 -1.51
N LEU A 82 7.18 -17.90 -1.06
CA LEU A 82 7.61 -17.10 0.07
C LEU A 82 6.84 -17.40 1.37
N ARG A 83 5.92 -18.38 1.33
CA ARG A 83 5.16 -18.80 2.52
C ARG A 83 6.12 -19.21 3.62
N TYR A 84 5.90 -18.68 4.82
CA TYR A 84 6.68 -19.08 5.98
C TYR A 84 6.23 -20.47 6.44
N PRO A 85 7.15 -21.41 6.71
CA PRO A 85 6.79 -22.74 7.21
C PRO A 85 5.98 -22.62 8.51
N THR A 86 4.80 -23.21 8.55
CA THR A 86 3.96 -23.22 9.76
C THR A 86 4.12 -24.55 10.49
N LEU A 87 3.83 -24.54 11.80
CA LEU A 87 3.82 -25.75 12.63
C LEU A 87 2.66 -26.69 12.32
N LEU A 88 1.70 -26.27 11.49
CA LEU A 88 0.49 -27.02 11.19
C LEU A 88 0.69 -28.05 10.06
N GLY A 89 1.87 -28.07 9.42
CA GLY A 89 2.04 -28.79 8.15
C GLY A 89 1.26 -28.10 7.02
N GLU A 90 1.25 -28.70 5.84
CA GLU A 90 0.47 -28.21 4.69
C GLU A 90 -1.01 -28.03 5.01
#